data_AF-A0A0F9CFS5-F1
#
_entry.id   AF-A0A0F9CFS5-F1
#
_cell.length_a   1.000
_cell.length_b   1.000
_cell.length_c   1.000
_cell.angle_alpha   90.00
_cell.angle_beta   90.00
_cell.angle_gamma   90.00
#
_symmetry.space_group_name_H-M   'P 1'
#
loop_
_entity.id
_entity.type
_entity.pdbx_description
1 polymer ?
#
loop_
_entity_poly.entity_id
_entity_poly.type
_entity_poly.pdbx_seq_one_letter_code
_entity_poly.pdbx_strand_id
1 'polypeptide(L)'
;MASMRWTFLNVYTKVLEFLGMDINTATDVTAAKDIVYRGYMKFLLPVSPKDEEIYIWSFLRQPWKLNFEPDKWEYPLPKDFERFFRTIEYDDKERIARMEQTTERKIMRSRNNLEFNSYPTEYAIRTAKFDKKVGSVKELICYPTPTARTIVNCTYVMTPDKPEATPDYFIGGP
;
A
#
# COMPACT_ATOMS: atom_id res chain seq x y z
N MET A 1 16.84 30.44 -0.67
CA MET A 1 15.48 29.86 -0.68
C MET A 1 15.33 29.03 0.58
N ALA A 2 14.40 29.37 1.48
CA ALA A 2 14.12 28.56 2.66
C ALA A 2 13.53 27.21 2.19
N SER A 3 14.26 26.11 2.38
CA SER A 3 13.71 24.79 2.08
C SER A 3 12.62 24.48 3.10
N MET A 4 11.38 24.28 2.66
CA MET A 4 10.26 23.84 3.52
C MET A 4 10.43 22.37 3.94
N ARG A 5 11.52 22.05 4.64
CA ARG A 5 11.74 20.74 5.27
C ARG A 5 11.09 20.73 6.64
N TRP A 6 9.77 20.54 6.66
CA TRP A 6 9.02 20.44 7.91
C TRP A 6 9.10 19.01 8.47
N THR A 7 9.65 18.88 9.67
CA THR A 7 9.58 17.64 10.45
C THR A 7 8.25 17.56 11.17
N PHE A 8 7.91 16.36 11.68
CA PHE A 8 6.72 16.16 12.49
C PHE A 8 6.67 17.12 13.69
N LEU A 9 7.82 17.34 14.36
CA LEU A 9 7.97 18.34 15.43
C LEU A 9 7.49 19.73 15.02
N ASN A 10 7.94 20.23 13.87
CA ASN A 10 7.61 21.57 13.43
C ASN A 10 6.10 21.71 13.19
N VAL A 11 5.47 20.68 12.63
CA VAL A 11 4.04 20.72 12.29
C VAL A 11 3.17 20.63 13.53
N TYR A 12 3.40 19.67 14.45
CA TYR A 12 2.56 19.61 15.64
C TYR A 12 2.80 20.77 16.61
N THR A 13 4.01 21.35 16.64
CA THR A 13 4.29 22.56 17.44
C THR A 13 3.48 23.75 16.92
N LYS A 14 3.34 23.92 15.60
CA LYS A 14 2.47 24.96 15.03
C LYS A 14 0.99 24.72 15.32
N VAL A 15 0.55 23.47 15.35
CA VAL A 15 -0.82 23.13 15.75
C VAL A 15 -1.05 23.44 17.23
N LEU A 16 -0.08 23.16 18.11
CA LEU A 16 -0.15 23.53 19.53
C LEU A 16 -0.23 25.05 19.71
N GLU A 17 0.64 25.80 19.03
CA GLU A 17 0.62 27.27 19.03
C GLU A 17 -0.76 27.81 18.57
N PHE A 18 -1.32 27.24 17.51
CA PHE A 18 -2.63 27.64 16.98
C PHE A 18 -3.78 27.34 17.96
N LEU A 19 -3.71 26.22 18.67
CA LEU A 19 -4.74 25.82 19.65
C LEU A 19 -4.56 26.50 21.01
N GLY A 20 -3.49 27.27 21.22
CA GLY A 20 -3.16 27.88 22.51
C GLY A 20 -2.80 26.85 23.59
N MET A 21 -2.30 25.68 23.18
CA MET A 21 -1.95 24.57 24.07
C MET A 21 -0.45 24.58 24.40
N ASP A 22 -0.10 23.97 25.53
CA ASP A 22 1.27 24.01 26.05
C ASP A 22 2.08 22.77 25.65
N ILE A 23 3.27 22.96 25.09
CA ILE A 23 4.12 21.86 24.59
C ILE A 23 4.67 20.95 25.70
N ASN A 24 4.62 21.42 26.95
CA ASN A 24 5.09 20.69 28.11
C ASN A 24 4.06 19.69 28.64
N THR A 25 2.79 19.80 28.22
CA THR A 25 1.72 18.92 28.68
C THR A 25 1.62 17.71 27.76
N ALA A 26 1.90 16.52 28.29
CA ALA A 26 1.91 15.27 27.50
C ALA A 26 0.57 14.97 26.80
N THR A 27 -0.57 15.35 27.41
CA THR A 27 -1.89 15.18 26.82
C THR A 27 -2.10 16.08 25.61
N ASP A 28 -1.67 17.33 25.69
CA ASP A 28 -1.85 18.33 24.63
C ASP A 28 -0.98 17.98 23.43
N VAL A 29 0.27 17.56 23.66
CA VAL A 29 1.17 17.06 22.61
C VAL A 29 0.56 15.85 21.92
N THR A 30 -0.04 14.92 22.65
CA THR A 30 -0.68 13.74 22.08
C THR A 30 -1.90 14.13 21.22
N ALA A 31 -2.73 15.05 21.71
CA ALA A 31 -3.87 15.57 20.96
C ALA A 31 -3.43 16.27 19.65
N ALA A 32 -2.40 17.12 19.72
CA ALA A 32 -1.86 17.79 18.54
C ALA A 32 -1.30 16.79 17.51
N LYS A 33 -0.55 15.77 17.95
CA LYS A 33 -0.04 14.71 17.08
C LYS A 33 -1.18 13.97 16.35
N ASP A 34 -2.28 13.69 17.03
CA ASP A 34 -3.43 13.03 16.42
C ASP A 34 -4.18 13.93 15.43
N ILE A 35 -4.30 15.23 15.71
CA ILE A 35 -4.86 16.22 14.78
C ILE A 35 -4.00 16.30 13.51
N VAL A 36 -2.68 16.40 13.66
CA VAL A 36 -1.74 16.41 12.53
C VAL A 36 -1.87 15.13 11.72
N TYR A 37 -1.92 13.97 12.37
CA TYR A 37 -2.07 12.69 11.67
C TYR A 37 -3.39 12.61 10.89
N ARG A 38 -4.51 13.05 11.47
CA ARG A 38 -5.81 13.10 10.76
C ARG A 38 -5.78 14.05 9.56
N GLY A 39 -5.18 15.22 9.73
CA GLY A 39 -5.01 16.19 8.64
C GLY A 39 -4.12 15.62 7.53
N TYR A 40 -3.03 14.96 7.91
CA TYR A 40 -2.11 14.29 7.00
C TYR A 40 -2.79 13.19 6.19
N MET A 41 -3.56 12.30 6.83
CA MET A 41 -4.31 11.25 6.13
C MET A 41 -5.36 11.82 5.16
N LYS A 42 -6.05 12.91 5.55
CA LYS A 42 -6.97 13.62 4.64
C LYS A 42 -6.27 14.25 3.45
N PHE A 43 -5.05 14.74 3.63
CA PHE A 43 -4.24 15.28 2.54
C PHE A 43 -3.75 14.16 1.62
N LEU A 44 -3.32 13.02 2.16
CA LEU A 44 -2.83 11.89 1.38
C LEU A 44 -3.93 11.22 0.55
N LEU A 45 -5.15 11.16 1.08
CA LEU A 45 -6.29 10.54 0.41
C LEU A 45 -7.43 11.56 0.28
N PRO A 46 -7.25 12.65 -0.50
CA PRO A 46 -8.30 13.63 -0.67
C PRO A 46 -9.41 13.04 -1.52
N VAL A 47 -10.64 13.16 -1.02
CA VAL A 47 -11.83 12.81 -1.78
C VAL A 47 -12.20 14.00 -2.66
N SER A 48 -12.25 13.80 -3.98
CA SER A 48 -12.72 14.83 -4.90
C SER A 48 -14.20 15.13 -4.60
N PRO A 49 -14.57 16.39 -4.33
CA PRO A 49 -15.97 16.75 -4.07
C PRO A 49 -16.85 16.64 -5.31
N LYS A 50 -16.26 16.51 -6.50
CA LYS A 50 -17.00 16.44 -7.77
C LYS A 50 -17.40 15.01 -8.13
N ASP A 51 -16.46 14.08 -7.97
CA ASP A 51 -16.58 12.71 -8.50
C ASP A 51 -16.57 11.65 -7.38
N GLU A 52 -16.43 12.07 -6.11
CA GLU A 52 -16.29 11.21 -4.92
C GLU A 52 -15.10 10.22 -4.98
N GLU A 53 -14.27 10.32 -6.01
CA GLU A 53 -13.07 9.51 -6.16
C GLU A 53 -11.93 10.02 -5.28
N ILE A 54 -11.18 9.08 -4.71
CA ILE A 54 -9.96 9.38 -3.97
C ILE A 54 -8.85 9.70 -4.96
N TYR A 55 -8.33 10.92 -4.90
CA TYR A 55 -7.18 11.33 -5.70
C TYR A 55 -5.92 10.60 -5.22
N ILE A 56 -5.15 10.05 -6.17
CA ILE A 56 -3.92 9.30 -5.88
C ILE A 56 -2.71 10.13 -6.30
N TRP A 57 -2.01 10.68 -5.31
CA TRP A 57 -0.74 11.38 -5.51
C TRP A 57 0.30 10.49 -6.20
N SER A 58 1.12 11.07 -7.07
CA SER A 58 2.19 10.36 -7.78
C SER A 58 3.23 9.77 -6.83
N PHE A 59 3.57 10.47 -5.75
CA PHE A 59 4.55 10.01 -4.76
C PHE A 59 4.05 8.84 -3.90
N LEU A 60 2.73 8.57 -3.87
CA LEU A 60 2.16 7.37 -3.24
C LEU A 60 2.26 6.13 -4.13
N ARG A 61 2.65 6.29 -5.41
CA ARG A 61 2.77 5.20 -6.37
C ARG A 61 4.15 4.59 -6.27
N GLN A 62 4.23 3.36 -5.80
CA GLN A 62 5.49 2.63 -5.66
C GLN A 62 5.62 1.58 -6.77
N PRO A 63 6.66 1.64 -7.61
CA PRO A 63 6.94 0.57 -8.56
C PRO A 63 7.37 -0.68 -7.79
N TRP A 64 6.81 -1.83 -8.15
CA TRP A 64 7.14 -3.09 -7.49
C TRP A 64 7.28 -4.21 -8.51
N LYS A 65 8.28 -5.05 -8.28
CA LYS A 65 8.52 -6.26 -9.06
C LYS A 65 8.24 -7.46 -8.17
N LEU A 66 7.30 -8.29 -8.61
CA LEU A 66 6.97 -9.56 -7.97
C LEU A 66 7.63 -10.68 -8.76
N ASN A 67 8.36 -11.56 -8.06
CA ASN A 67 8.96 -12.74 -8.65
C ASN A 67 8.07 -13.94 -8.35
N PHE A 68 7.49 -14.53 -9.38
CA PHE A 68 6.81 -15.81 -9.27
C PHE A 68 7.83 -16.94 -9.19
N GLU A 69 7.54 -17.89 -8.32
CA GLU A 69 8.31 -19.12 -8.12
C GLU A 69 7.48 -20.30 -8.62
N PRO A 70 8.12 -21.33 -9.21
CA PRO A 70 7.42 -22.53 -9.63
C PRO A 70 6.71 -23.17 -8.43
N ASP A 71 5.54 -23.75 -8.68
CA ASP A 71 4.72 -24.45 -7.70
C ASP A 71 4.24 -23.60 -6.50
N LYS A 72 4.39 -22.27 -6.58
CA LYS A 72 3.95 -21.32 -5.56
C LYS A 72 2.89 -20.39 -6.10
N TRP A 73 1.77 -20.29 -5.38
CA TRP A 73 0.61 -19.50 -5.81
C TRP A 73 0.21 -18.40 -4.82
N GLU A 74 0.90 -18.31 -3.68
CA GLU A 74 0.68 -17.33 -2.61
C GLU A 74 1.91 -16.42 -2.50
N TYR A 75 1.68 -15.11 -2.53
CA TYR A 75 2.73 -14.09 -2.53
C TYR A 75 2.42 -12.97 -1.55
N PRO A 76 3.24 -12.75 -0.51
CA PRO A 76 3.03 -11.65 0.42
C PRO A 76 3.17 -10.31 -0.31
N LEU A 77 2.24 -9.40 -0.08
CA LEU A 77 2.33 -8.03 -0.56
C LEU A 77 3.13 -7.17 0.42
N PRO A 78 3.66 -6.02 -0.02
CA PRO A 78 4.29 -5.05 0.87
C PRO A 78 3.39 -4.67 2.06
N LYS A 79 3.98 -4.39 3.22
CA LYS A 79 3.23 -4.06 4.45
C LYS A 79 2.37 -2.81 4.28
N ASP A 80 2.86 -1.86 3.51
CA ASP A 80 2.24 -0.58 3.14
C ASP A 80 1.25 -0.71 1.97
N PHE A 81 0.97 -1.91 1.46
CA PHE A 81 0.13 -2.10 0.27
C PHE A 81 -1.35 -1.76 0.53
N GLU A 82 -1.86 -0.78 -0.22
CA GLU A 82 -3.28 -0.45 -0.23
C GLU A 82 -4.01 -1.19 -1.37
N ARG A 83 -3.62 -0.88 -2.61
CA ARG A 83 -4.22 -1.38 -3.86
C ARG A 83 -3.23 -1.29 -5.02
N PHE A 84 -3.47 -2.04 -6.08
CA PHE A 84 -2.77 -1.83 -7.35
C PHE A 84 -3.27 -0.56 -8.03
N PHE A 85 -2.33 0.24 -8.55
CA PHE A 85 -2.62 1.42 -9.36
C PHE A 85 -2.79 1.05 -10.84
N ARG A 86 -1.98 0.10 -11.33
CA ARG A 86 -2.04 -0.42 -12.69
C ARG A 86 -2.25 -1.92 -12.69
N THR A 87 -2.78 -2.43 -13.80
CA THR A 87 -2.81 -3.87 -14.06
C THR A 87 -1.43 -4.47 -13.98
N ILE A 88 -1.39 -5.69 -13.48
CA ILE A 88 -0.18 -6.48 -13.31
C ILE A 88 0.25 -7.00 -14.69
N GLU A 89 1.49 -6.72 -15.10
CA GLU A 89 2.02 -7.08 -16.41
C GLU A 89 3.32 -7.88 -16.28
N TYR A 90 3.48 -8.93 -17.09
CA TYR A 90 4.73 -9.69 -17.14
C TYR A 90 5.87 -8.83 -17.69
N ASP A 91 7.05 -8.92 -17.08
CA ASP A 91 8.29 -8.25 -17.53
C ASP A 91 8.93 -8.99 -18.72
N ASP A 92 8.34 -10.11 -19.13
CA ASP A 92 8.94 -11.03 -20.09
C ASP A 92 8.72 -10.62 -21.55
N LYS A 93 9.63 -11.04 -22.42
CA LYS A 93 9.55 -10.78 -23.88
C LYS A 93 8.40 -11.55 -24.55
N GLU A 94 7.87 -12.56 -23.86
CA GLU A 94 6.76 -13.37 -24.33
C GLU A 94 5.44 -12.58 -24.22
N ARG A 95 4.58 -12.70 -25.25
CA ARG A 95 3.23 -12.09 -25.25
C ARG A 95 2.29 -12.85 -24.32
N ILE A 96 2.62 -12.88 -23.03
CA ILE A 96 1.79 -13.48 -22.00
C ILE A 96 0.60 -12.54 -21.77
N ALA A 97 -0.60 -13.13 -21.65
CA ALA A 97 -1.82 -12.37 -21.37
C ALA A 97 -1.67 -11.59 -20.06
N ARG A 98 -2.26 -10.38 -20.03
CA ARG A 98 -2.32 -9.57 -18.81
C ARG A 98 -3.06 -10.33 -17.72
N MET A 99 -2.62 -10.15 -16.48
CA MET A 99 -3.31 -10.78 -15.36
C MET A 99 -4.59 -10.01 -15.02
N GLU A 100 -5.70 -10.73 -14.91
CA GLU A 100 -6.99 -10.17 -14.54
C GLU A 100 -7.23 -10.31 -13.04
N GLN A 101 -7.73 -9.24 -12.42
CA GLN A 101 -8.15 -9.28 -11.04
C GLN A 101 -9.50 -10.01 -10.94
N THR A 102 -9.57 -10.99 -10.05
CA THR A 102 -10.79 -11.72 -9.75
C THR A 102 -11.02 -11.85 -8.24
N THR A 103 -12.08 -12.55 -7.87
CA THR A 103 -12.42 -12.81 -6.46
C THR A 103 -11.64 -14.00 -5.93
N GLU A 104 -11.29 -13.95 -4.64
CA GLU A 104 -10.67 -15.09 -3.95
C GLU A 104 -11.47 -16.37 -4.14
N ARG A 105 -12.81 -16.28 -4.02
CA ARG A 105 -13.72 -17.41 -4.19
C ARG A 105 -13.57 -18.08 -5.56
N LYS A 106 -13.36 -17.31 -6.64
CA LYS A 106 -13.18 -17.87 -7.98
C LYS A 106 -11.88 -18.66 -8.05
N ILE A 107 -10.77 -18.10 -7.56
CA ILE A 107 -9.47 -18.78 -7.53
C ILE A 107 -9.55 -20.07 -6.71
N MET A 108 -10.13 -20.04 -5.52
CA MET A 108 -10.29 -21.24 -4.69
C MET A 108 -11.14 -22.31 -5.39
N ARG A 109 -12.22 -21.90 -6.06
CA ARG A 109 -13.06 -22.84 -6.83
C ARG A 109 -12.29 -23.46 -8.00
N SER A 110 -11.54 -22.66 -8.76
CA SER A 110 -10.74 -23.15 -9.88
C SER A 110 -9.68 -24.16 -9.41
N ARG A 111 -8.98 -23.85 -8.32
CA ARG A 111 -7.97 -24.74 -7.71
C ARG A 111 -8.58 -26.05 -7.21
N ASN A 112 -9.76 -26.02 -6.61
CA ASN A 112 -10.44 -27.24 -6.15
C ASN A 112 -10.92 -28.13 -7.31
N ASN A 113 -11.22 -27.55 -8.47
CA ASN A 113 -11.72 -28.30 -9.62
C ASN A 113 -10.59 -28.95 -10.42
N LEU A 114 -9.49 -28.22 -10.65
CA LEU A 114 -8.36 -28.70 -11.43
C LEU A 114 -7.07 -27.99 -10.96
N GLU A 115 -6.08 -28.76 -10.54
CA GLU A 115 -4.73 -28.23 -10.39
C GLU A 115 -4.10 -28.11 -11.77
N PHE A 116 -4.00 -26.87 -12.23
CA PHE A 116 -3.40 -26.52 -13.51
C PHE A 116 -2.16 -25.67 -13.27
N ASN A 117 -1.06 -26.05 -13.91
CA ASN A 117 0.21 -25.33 -13.84
C ASN A 117 0.44 -24.65 -15.19
N SER A 118 0.58 -23.32 -15.18
CA SER A 118 0.87 -22.49 -16.35
C SER A 118 1.30 -21.09 -15.89
N TYR A 119 1.53 -20.16 -16.81
CA TYR A 119 1.63 -18.75 -16.46
C TYR A 119 0.32 -18.27 -15.83
N PRO A 120 0.35 -17.66 -14.63
CA PRO A 120 -0.84 -17.11 -13.99
C PRO A 120 -1.58 -16.10 -14.87
N THR A 121 -2.88 -16.28 -15.08
CA THR A 121 -3.74 -15.36 -15.84
C THR A 121 -4.68 -14.58 -14.94
N GLU A 122 -4.95 -15.07 -13.74
CA GLU A 122 -5.86 -14.48 -12.77
C GLU A 122 -5.15 -14.29 -11.42
N TYR A 123 -5.50 -13.21 -10.73
CA TYR A 123 -5.09 -13.00 -9.34
C TYR A 123 -6.22 -12.45 -8.48
N ALA A 124 -6.13 -12.70 -7.18
CA ALA A 124 -6.95 -12.04 -6.18
C ALA A 124 -6.06 -11.59 -5.03
N ILE A 125 -6.53 -10.59 -4.29
CA ILE A 125 -5.91 -10.14 -3.04
C ILE A 125 -6.75 -10.68 -1.90
N ARG A 126 -6.13 -11.36 -0.96
CA ARG A 126 -6.76 -11.78 0.29
C ARG A 126 -5.94 -11.33 1.49
N THR A 127 -6.54 -11.45 2.67
CA THR A 127 -5.80 -11.23 3.92
C THR A 127 -5.16 -12.55 4.31
N ALA A 128 -3.83 -12.56 4.45
CA ALA A 128 -3.09 -13.70 4.92
C ALA A 128 -3.49 -14.06 6.36
N LYS A 129 -3.11 -15.26 6.80
CA LYS A 129 -3.32 -15.69 8.18
C LYS A 129 -2.67 -14.69 9.14
N PHE A 130 -3.42 -14.28 10.16
CA PHE A 130 -2.93 -13.38 11.20
C PHE A 130 -1.68 -13.95 11.89
N ASP A 131 -0.61 -13.17 11.92
CA ASP A 131 0.59 -13.44 12.70
C ASP A 131 0.69 -12.43 13.84
N LYS A 132 0.92 -12.88 15.08
CA LYS A 132 1.07 -11.99 16.24
C LYS A 132 2.27 -11.04 16.11
N LYS A 133 3.31 -11.41 15.37
CA LYS A 133 4.53 -10.60 15.19
C LYS A 133 4.40 -9.55 14.08
N VAL A 134 3.64 -9.87 13.03
CA VAL A 134 3.57 -9.05 11.80
C VAL A 134 2.21 -8.37 11.64
N GLY A 135 1.17 -8.94 12.25
CA GLY A 135 -0.22 -8.52 12.11
C GLY A 135 -0.93 -9.19 10.93
N SER A 136 -1.92 -8.49 10.39
CA SER A 136 -2.62 -8.90 9.18
C SER A 136 -1.88 -8.34 7.96
N VAL A 137 -1.38 -9.23 7.10
CA VAL A 137 -0.72 -8.86 5.85
C VAL A 137 -1.62 -9.23 4.69
N LYS A 138 -1.62 -8.44 3.62
CA LYS A 138 -2.31 -8.81 2.39
C LYS A 138 -1.41 -9.72 1.55
N GLU A 139 -1.99 -10.69 0.89
CA GLU A 139 -1.27 -11.54 -0.04
C GLU A 139 -2.01 -11.62 -1.37
N LEU A 140 -1.23 -11.75 -2.43
CA LEU A 140 -1.70 -12.04 -3.76
C LEU A 140 -1.73 -13.55 -3.92
N ILE A 141 -2.90 -14.05 -4.30
CA ILE A 141 -3.08 -15.41 -4.75
C ILE A 141 -3.27 -15.43 -6.26
N CYS A 142 -2.66 -16.39 -6.94
CA CYS A 142 -2.72 -16.48 -8.39
C CYS A 142 -3.21 -17.85 -8.88
N TYR A 143 -3.74 -17.84 -10.09
CA TYR A 143 -4.15 -19.04 -10.82
C TYR A 143 -3.93 -18.80 -12.32
N PRO A 144 -3.43 -19.80 -13.10
CA PRO A 144 -2.90 -21.10 -12.70
C PRO A 144 -1.65 -21.03 -11.80
N THR A 145 -1.18 -22.16 -11.26
CA THR A 145 0.09 -22.17 -10.49
C THR A 145 1.27 -21.98 -11.45
N PRO A 146 2.22 -21.05 -11.17
CA PRO A 146 3.38 -20.84 -12.03
C PRO A 146 4.19 -22.12 -12.27
N THR A 147 4.54 -22.38 -13.54
CA THR A 147 5.44 -23.48 -13.94
C THR A 147 6.92 -23.09 -13.92
N ALA A 148 7.20 -21.79 -14.03
CA ALA A 148 8.54 -21.26 -14.17
C ALA A 148 8.69 -19.94 -13.41
N ARG A 149 9.94 -19.56 -13.13
CA ARG A 149 10.24 -18.26 -12.54
C ARG A 149 9.94 -17.16 -13.55
N THR A 150 9.05 -16.27 -13.20
CA THR A 150 8.67 -15.12 -14.02
C THR A 150 8.62 -13.85 -13.19
N ILE A 151 9.00 -12.74 -13.79
CA ILE A 151 8.97 -11.44 -13.14
C ILE A 151 7.76 -10.68 -13.65
N VAL A 152 7.08 -10.05 -12.71
CA VAL A 152 5.87 -9.29 -12.97
C VAL A 152 6.05 -7.88 -12.45
N ASN A 153 5.82 -6.91 -13.33
CA ASN A 153 5.86 -5.50 -13.04
C ASN A 153 4.47 -5.03 -12.62
N CYS A 154 4.42 -4.33 -11.50
CA CYS A 154 3.22 -3.66 -11.04
C CYS A 154 3.58 -2.30 -10.43
N THR A 155 2.55 -1.51 -10.16
CA THR A 155 2.67 -0.30 -9.35
C THR A 155 1.54 -0.34 -8.36
N TYR A 156 1.87 -0.18 -7.09
CA TYR A 156 0.90 -0.16 -6.01
C TYR A 156 0.80 1.24 -5.41
N VAL A 157 -0.33 1.51 -4.78
CA VAL A 157 -0.53 2.67 -3.93
C VAL A 157 -0.15 2.26 -2.52
N MET A 158 0.81 2.97 -1.92
CA MET A 158 1.19 2.75 -0.53
C MET A 158 0.32 3.57 0.42
N THR A 159 0.03 3.02 1.59
CA THR A 159 -0.40 3.77 2.77
C THR A 159 0.81 3.92 3.70
N PRO A 160 1.36 5.13 3.89
CA PRO A 160 2.54 5.31 4.72
C PRO A 160 2.25 5.03 6.20
N ASP A 161 3.28 4.59 6.92
CA ASP A 161 3.23 4.46 8.38
C ASP A 161 3.02 5.83 9.04
N LYS A 162 2.37 5.84 10.22
CA LYS A 162 2.16 7.06 11.01
C LYS A 162 3.52 7.66 11.41
N PRO A 163 3.76 8.97 11.23
CA PRO A 163 4.89 9.64 11.86
C PRO A 163 4.74 9.58 13.38
N GLU A 164 5.75 9.06 14.07
CA GLU A 164 5.71 8.89 15.53
C GLU A 164 6.81 9.72 16.21
N ALA A 165 8.00 9.72 15.62
CA ALA A 165 9.15 10.40 16.14
C ALA A 165 9.21 11.86 15.67
N THR A 166 9.75 12.72 16.51
CA THR A 166 9.91 14.15 16.22
C THR A 166 10.72 14.49 14.96
N PRO A 167 11.78 13.74 14.58
CA PRO A 167 12.53 14.02 13.35
C PRO A 167 11.89 13.43 12.09
N ASP A 168 10.76 12.72 12.19
CA ASP A 168 10.13 12.09 11.04
C ASP A 168 9.70 13.13 10.01
N TYR A 169 9.92 12.79 8.74
CA TYR A 169 9.46 13.56 7.59
C TYR A 169 8.17 12.98 7.03
N PHE A 170 7.34 13.85 6.49
CA PHE A 170 6.16 13.43 5.74
C PHE A 170 6.56 12.91 4.35
N ILE A 171 5.80 11.94 3.86
CA ILE A 171 5.92 11.44 2.49
C ILE A 171 5.53 12.52 1.47
N GLY A 172 6.20 12.51 0.31
CA GLY A 172 6.02 13.54 -0.73
C GLY A 172 7.13 14.59 -0.77
N GLY A 173 8.04 14.59 0.22
CA GLY A 173 9.21 15.49 0.27
C GLY A 173 8.87 16.93 0.66
N PRO A 174 9.90 17.82 0.73
CA PRO A 174 9.74 19.27 0.75
C PRO A 174 9.45 19.85 -0.64
#